data_AF-A0ABD2YFW9-F1
#
_entry.id   AF-A0ABD2YFW9-F1
#
_cell.length_a   1.000
_cell.length_b   1.000
_cell.length_c   1.000
_cell.angle_alpha   90.00
_cell.angle_beta   90.00
_cell.angle_gamma   90.00
#
_symmetry.space_group_name_H-M   'P 1'
#
loop_
_entity.id
_entity.type
_entity.pdbx_description
1 polymer ?
#
loop_
_entity_poly.entity_id
_entity_poly.type
_entity_poly.pdbx_seq_one_letter_code
_entity_poly.pdbx_strand_id
1 'polypeptide(L)'
;MANAKFSASFSSILLLTVLLSDNYMIPKIDAKSCQEGYPWIEMNCIGETPDAPCVDECRSRRGPGAWAICRSFASVPGAFCECWWHC
;
A
#
# COMPACT_ATOMS: atom_id res chain seq x y z
N MET A 1 11.18 -68.17 -28.68
CA MET A 1 12.23 -67.15 -28.48
C MET A 1 11.80 -65.89 -29.20
N ALA A 2 11.33 -64.90 -28.44
CA ALA A 2 11.23 -63.48 -28.78
C ALA A 2 10.62 -62.83 -27.53
N ASN A 3 11.22 -61.75 -27.01
CA ASN A 3 10.46 -60.62 -26.48
C ASN A 3 11.37 -59.42 -26.24
N ALA A 4 10.80 -58.26 -26.53
CA ALA A 4 11.46 -57.05 -26.96
C ALA A 4 12.12 -56.27 -25.82
N LYS A 5 13.12 -55.48 -26.23
CA LYS A 5 13.68 -54.35 -25.49
C LYS A 5 12.56 -53.36 -25.17
N PHE A 6 12.37 -53.03 -23.90
CA PHE A 6 11.59 -51.87 -23.47
C PHE A 6 12.55 -50.76 -23.09
N SER A 7 12.69 -49.78 -23.99
CA SER A 7 13.32 -48.49 -23.73
C SER A 7 12.28 -47.45 -24.11
N ALA A 8 11.73 -46.74 -23.14
CA ALA A 8 10.90 -45.57 -23.38
C ALA A 8 11.19 -44.52 -22.31
N SER A 9 11.77 -43.43 -22.79
CA SER A 9 12.37 -42.33 -22.05
C SER A 9 11.37 -41.52 -21.23
N PHE A 10 11.77 -41.22 -20.00
CA PHE A 10 11.17 -40.28 -19.04
C PHE A 10 11.27 -38.81 -19.49
N SER A 11 10.68 -38.43 -20.63
CA SER A 11 10.94 -37.11 -21.23
C SER A 11 9.70 -36.33 -21.66
N SER A 12 8.58 -36.47 -20.94
CA SER A 12 7.33 -35.77 -21.30
C SER A 12 6.60 -35.10 -20.13
N ILE A 13 7.02 -35.30 -18.89
CA ILE A 13 6.30 -34.79 -17.71
C ILE A 13 6.75 -33.36 -17.33
N LEU A 14 7.96 -32.93 -17.70
CA LEU A 14 8.50 -31.62 -17.30
C LEU A 14 7.98 -30.41 -18.11
N LEU A 15 7.33 -30.62 -19.26
CA LEU A 15 6.94 -29.52 -20.15
C LEU A 15 5.52 -28.96 -19.88
N LEU A 16 4.71 -29.62 -19.04
CA LEU A 16 3.33 -29.17 -18.77
C LEU A 16 3.18 -28.19 -17.61
N THR A 17 4.18 -28.05 -16.72
CA THR A 17 4.06 -27.16 -15.55
C THR A 17 4.45 -25.70 -15.83
N VAL A 18 5.13 -25.42 -16.96
CA VAL A 18 5.60 -24.06 -17.30
C VAL A 18 4.50 -23.20 -17.94
N LEU A 19 3.43 -23.81 -18.47
CA LEU A 19 2.35 -23.06 -19.14
C LEU A 19 1.26 -22.51 -18.19
N LEU A 20 1.31 -22.83 -16.90
CA LEU A 20 0.31 -22.39 -15.91
C LEU A 20 0.73 -21.19 -15.06
N SER A 21 1.94 -20.65 -15.24
CA SER A 21 2.47 -19.55 -14.43
C SER A 21 2.27 -18.14 -14.99
N ASP A 22 1.85 -17.98 -16.25
CA ASP A 22 1.99 -16.70 -16.96
C ASP A 22 0.79 -15.73 -16.88
N ASN A 23 -0.33 -16.08 -16.25
CA ASN A 23 -1.53 -15.21 -16.30
C ASN A 23 -2.31 -15.06 -14.99
N TYR A 24 -1.69 -15.26 -13.83
CA TYR A 24 -2.25 -14.71 -12.59
C TYR A 24 -1.96 -13.20 -12.53
N MET A 25 -2.72 -12.42 -13.29
CA MET A 25 -2.85 -10.99 -13.06
C MET A 25 -3.48 -10.80 -11.67
N ILE A 26 -2.64 -10.60 -10.66
CA ILE A 26 -3.09 -10.13 -9.35
C ILE A 26 -3.66 -8.73 -9.59
N PRO A 27 -4.97 -8.49 -9.41
CA PRO A 27 -5.52 -7.15 -9.58
C PRO A 27 -4.83 -6.23 -8.58
N LYS A 28 -4.15 -5.19 -9.09
CA LYS A 28 -3.65 -4.10 -8.25
C LYS A 28 -4.89 -3.39 -7.70
N ILE A 29 -5.18 -3.65 -6.42
CA ILE A 29 -6.16 -2.85 -5.68
C ILE A 29 -5.45 -1.54 -5.38
N ASP A 30 -5.63 -0.54 -6.25
CA ASP A 30 -5.19 0.82 -5.96
C ASP A 30 -6.02 1.32 -4.77
N ALA A 31 -5.42 1.34 -3.59
CA ALA A 31 -6.06 1.90 -2.40
C ALA A 31 -6.29 3.39 -2.64
N LYS A 32 -7.54 3.83 -2.62
CA LYS A 32 -7.86 5.24 -2.79
C LYS A 32 -7.35 5.96 -1.55
N SER A 33 -6.75 7.13 -1.72
CA SER A 33 -6.30 7.94 -0.58
C SER A 33 -7.32 9.05 -0.34
N CYS A 34 -7.79 9.16 0.89
CA CYS A 34 -8.66 10.24 1.35
C CYS A 34 -7.88 11.18 2.27
N GLN A 35 -8.29 12.45 2.32
CA GLN A 35 -7.65 13.48 3.14
C GLN A 35 -8.69 14.35 3.88
N GLU A 36 -8.34 14.83 5.06
CA GLU A 36 -9.12 15.78 5.88
C GLU A 36 -8.16 16.74 6.57
N GLY A 37 -8.43 18.05 6.46
CA GLY A 37 -7.65 19.09 7.14
C GLY A 37 -8.21 19.40 8.51
N TYR A 38 -7.33 19.61 9.50
CA TYR A 38 -7.70 19.99 10.86
C TYR A 38 -7.13 21.37 11.24
N PRO A 39 -7.75 22.46 10.78
CA PRO A 39 -7.24 23.82 10.98
C PRO A 39 -7.36 24.32 12.43
N TRP A 40 -8.14 23.65 13.29
CA TRP A 40 -8.38 24.08 14.68
C TRP A 40 -7.51 23.39 15.72
N ILE A 41 -6.77 22.34 15.34
CA ILE A 41 -5.83 21.75 16.28
C ILE A 41 -4.61 22.67 16.24
N GLU A 42 -4.53 23.57 17.22
CA GLU A 42 -3.35 24.41 17.47
C GLU A 42 -2.16 23.48 17.71
N MET A 43 -1.48 23.15 16.64
CA MET A 43 -0.34 22.25 16.68
C MET A 43 0.81 22.98 16.06
N ASN A 44 1.91 22.95 16.81
CA ASN A 44 3.17 23.42 16.31
C ASN A 44 3.64 22.39 15.28
N CYS A 45 3.22 22.52 14.04
CA CYS A 45 3.97 21.91 12.95
C CYS A 45 5.39 22.50 13.02
N ILE A 46 6.33 21.78 13.62
CA ILE A 46 7.74 22.19 13.68
C ILE A 46 8.32 21.90 12.29
N GLY A 47 8.16 22.87 11.40
CA GLY A 47 8.46 22.69 9.97
C GLY A 47 7.42 21.80 9.28
N GLU A 48 7.89 20.75 8.59
CA GLU A 48 7.06 19.82 7.81
C GLU A 48 6.66 18.54 8.58
N THR A 49 7.08 18.42 9.85
CA THR A 49 6.82 17.22 10.66
C THR A 49 5.60 17.42 11.56
N PRO A 50 4.60 16.52 11.54
CA PRO A 50 3.46 16.58 12.44
C PRO A 50 3.86 16.21 13.88
N ASP A 51 3.45 17.05 14.83
CA ASP A 51 3.58 16.76 16.26
C ASP A 51 2.69 15.58 16.69
N ALA A 52 2.99 14.99 17.86
CA ALA A 52 2.24 13.85 18.39
C ALA A 52 0.70 14.07 18.44
N PRO A 53 0.17 15.23 18.90
CA PRO A 53 -1.27 15.45 18.92
C PRO A 53 -1.94 15.38 17.54
N CYS A 54 -1.20 15.73 16.47
CA CYS A 54 -1.69 15.70 15.08
C CYS A 54 -1.89 14.26 14.63
N VAL A 55 -0.87 13.45 14.89
CA VAL A 55 -0.85 12.03 14.56
C VAL A 55 -1.89 11.28 15.38
N ASP A 56 -2.00 11.58 16.68
CA ASP A 56 -2.91 10.90 17.59
C ASP A 56 -4.38 11.20 17.27
N GLU A 57 -4.74 12.45 17.01
CA GLU A 57 -6.11 12.81 16.61
C GLU A 57 -6.48 12.18 15.26
N CYS A 58 -5.56 12.23 14.30
CA CYS A 58 -5.76 11.60 12.99
C CYS A 58 -6.04 10.09 13.12
N ARG A 59 -5.22 9.38 13.91
CA ARG A 59 -5.39 7.94 14.15
C ARG A 59 -6.62 7.63 14.99
N SER A 60 -6.96 8.47 15.95
CA SER A 60 -8.17 8.33 16.78
C SER A 60 -9.44 8.33 15.92
N ARG A 61 -9.50 9.18 14.88
CA ARG A 61 -10.67 9.31 13.99
C ARG A 61 -10.72 8.32 12.83
N ARG A 62 -9.56 8.05 12.22
CA ARG A 62 -9.47 7.29 10.96
C ARG A 62 -8.92 5.87 11.13
N GLY A 63 -8.39 5.56 12.32
CA GLY A 63 -7.79 4.27 12.64
C GLY A 63 -6.27 4.25 12.49
N PRO A 64 -5.63 3.13 12.86
CA PRO A 64 -4.17 3.02 12.95
C PRO A 64 -3.44 3.14 11.60
N GLY A 65 -4.15 2.92 10.49
CA GLY A 65 -3.61 3.08 9.14
C GLY A 65 -3.60 4.52 8.64
N ALA A 66 -4.10 5.48 9.43
CA ALA A 66 -4.06 6.89 9.10
C ALA A 66 -2.70 7.51 9.45
N TRP A 67 -2.28 8.48 8.63
CA TRP A 67 -1.06 9.25 8.83
C TRP A 67 -1.38 10.73 8.71
N ALA A 68 -0.59 11.55 9.41
CA ALA A 68 -0.73 12.99 9.33
C ALA A 68 0.47 13.59 8.61
N ILE A 69 0.26 14.73 7.97
CA ILE A 69 1.30 15.57 7.37
C ILE A 69 1.10 17.02 7.78
N CYS A 70 2.18 17.78 7.87
CA CYS A 70 2.09 19.23 8.01
C CYS A 70 2.15 19.88 6.64
N ARG A 71 1.26 20.84 6.43
CA ARG A 71 1.18 21.62 5.20
C ARG A 71 1.17 23.10 5.56
N SER A 72 1.85 23.90 4.77
CA SER A 72 1.79 25.36 4.85
C SER A 72 1.19 25.90 3.57
N PHE A 73 0.24 26.83 3.68
CA PHE A 73 -0.29 27.55 2.53
C PHE A 73 0.32 28.94 2.49
N ALA A 74 0.77 29.40 1.33
CA ALA A 74 1.30 30.75 1.17
C ALA A 74 0.28 31.84 1.56
N SER A 75 -1.02 31.53 1.51
CA SER A 75 -2.13 32.42 1.84
C SER A 75 -2.51 32.45 3.32
N VAL A 76 -2.02 31.54 4.15
CA VAL A 76 -2.41 31.43 5.57
C VAL A 76 -1.14 31.37 6.43
N PRO A 77 -0.94 32.30 7.38
CA PRO A 77 0.21 32.24 8.26
C PRO A 77 0.11 30.99 9.16
N GLY A 78 1.14 30.16 9.10
CA GLY A 78 1.25 28.93 9.89
C GLY A 78 1.21 27.67 9.03
N ALA A 79 1.46 26.54 9.70
CA ALA A 79 1.28 25.22 9.12
C ALA A 79 0.11 24.53 9.83
N PHE A 80 -0.66 23.75 9.07
CA PHE A 80 -1.82 23.01 9.54
C PHE A 80 -1.59 21.52 9.35
N CYS A 81 -2.25 20.75 10.20
CA CYS A 81 -2.24 19.31 10.14
C CYS A 81 -3.28 18.81 9.15
N GLU A 82 -2.84 17.95 8.24
CA GLU A 82 -3.68 17.24 7.28
C GLU A 82 -3.58 15.74 7.55
N CYS A 83 -4.72 15.10 7.78
CA CYS A 83 -4.84 13.68 8.03
C CYS A 83 -5.20 12.94 6.76
N TRP A 84 -4.53 11.82 6.53
CA TRP A 84 -4.64 10.98 5.35
C TRP A 84 -4.89 9.53 5.75
N TRP A 85 -5.70 8.82 4.96
CA TRP A 85 -5.96 7.40 5.19
C TRP A 85 -6.39 6.72 3.88
N HIS A 86 -6.31 5.40 3.87
CA HIS A 86 -6.85 4.60 2.78
C HIS A 86 -8.38 4.49 2.90
N CYS A 87 -9.04 4.82 1.79
CA CYS A 87 -10.45 4.60 1.49
C CYS A 87 -10.54 3.88 0.13
#